data_AF-A0A7G3AS36-F1
#
_entry.id   AF-A0A7G3AS36-F1
#
_cell.length_a   1.000
_cell.length_b   1.000
_cell.length_c   1.000
_cell.angle_alpha   90.00
_cell.angle_beta   90.00
_cell.angle_gamma   90.00
#
_symmetry.space_group_name_H-M   'P 1'
#
loop_
_entity.id
_entity.type
_entity.pdbx_description
1 polymer ?
#
loop_
_entity_poly.entity_id
_entity_poly.type
_entity_poly.pdbx_seq_one_letter_code
_entity_poly.pdbx_strand_id
1 'polypeptide(L)'
;MFSSNILGAAIVLLGLMFKLLPPVSGQPGQPQTCPAASEISPCACQVKKNGLDILCEATDISHINKAMGTLKGKSPIIFYLKLPHNNLPKLQGFVFLALDIRHLTIHNSSLAAIEETALSSLGKGLTQLDVSQNQLSNVPSNAVKNLHHLLIFNINHNKISQIHNKAFEGLDTLEILTMYENKITSIEPEAFRGLDKKLKRLNLGGNELATVPQKALSILDTLKKLEIQENKIKKIKDGDFEGKTLRRFIFLLL
;
A
#
# COMPACT_ATOMS: atom_id res chain seq x y z
N MET A 1 37.61 -4.74 -63.72
CA MET A 1 37.61 -3.37 -64.31
C MET A 1 36.21 -3.15 -64.86
N PHE A 2 35.34 -2.29 -64.36
CA PHE A 2 35.51 -0.99 -63.71
C PHE A 2 34.83 -0.91 -62.34
N SER A 3 35.50 -0.15 -61.48
CA SER A 3 35.04 0.41 -60.21
C SER A 3 34.20 1.67 -60.47
N SER A 4 33.12 1.91 -59.72
CA SER A 4 33.06 2.98 -58.71
C SER A 4 31.64 3.28 -58.20
N ASN A 5 31.52 3.21 -56.87
CA ASN A 5 30.75 4.07 -55.95
C ASN A 5 29.34 4.55 -56.30
N ILE A 6 28.34 4.00 -55.59
CA ILE A 6 27.40 4.82 -54.81
C ILE A 6 27.20 4.16 -53.44
N LEU A 7 28.04 4.55 -52.49
CA LEU A 7 27.81 4.40 -51.05
C LEU A 7 26.96 5.62 -50.63
N GLY A 8 25.67 5.43 -50.39
CA GLY A 8 24.81 6.48 -49.82
C GLY A 8 23.40 6.51 -50.36
N ALA A 9 22.51 5.71 -49.77
CA ALA A 9 21.08 6.01 -49.55
C ALA A 9 20.32 4.74 -49.10
N ALA A 10 20.50 4.33 -47.85
CA ALA A 10 19.64 3.30 -47.25
C ALA A 10 19.43 3.51 -45.74
N ILE A 11 19.34 4.78 -45.29
CA ILE A 11 19.07 5.11 -43.87
C ILE A 11 17.77 5.93 -43.67
N VAL A 12 17.04 6.30 -44.72
CA VAL A 12 15.83 7.13 -44.54
C VAL A 12 14.58 6.42 -45.02
N LEU A 13 14.15 5.39 -44.28
CA LEU A 13 12.80 4.80 -44.41
C LEU A 13 12.31 4.22 -43.05
N LEU A 14 12.68 4.89 -41.95
CA LEU A 14 12.18 4.61 -40.59
C LEU A 14 11.54 5.84 -39.92
N GLY A 15 11.20 6.85 -40.71
CA GLY A 15 10.36 7.97 -40.28
C GLY A 15 9.06 7.91 -41.05
N LEU A 16 7.93 7.94 -40.32
CA LEU A 16 6.53 7.97 -40.81
C LEU A 16 5.69 6.69 -40.57
N MET A 17 5.82 6.08 -39.38
CA MET A 17 4.68 5.43 -38.69
C MET A 17 4.66 5.81 -37.19
N PHE A 18 4.89 7.09 -36.89
CA PHE A 18 4.63 7.70 -35.58
C PHE A 18 3.57 8.79 -35.73
N LYS A 19 2.34 8.36 -36.03
CA LYS A 19 1.09 9.11 -35.89
C LYS A 19 0.04 8.04 -35.52
N LEU A 20 -0.70 8.07 -34.43
CA LEU A 20 -0.82 8.97 -33.30
C LEU A 20 -1.03 8.05 -32.09
N LEU A 21 -0.07 7.98 -31.17
CA LEU A 21 -0.45 7.64 -29.79
C LEU A 21 -1.10 8.90 -29.22
N PRO A 22 -2.27 8.81 -28.57
CA PRO A 22 -2.80 9.96 -27.84
C PRO A 22 -1.73 10.42 -26.84
N PRO A 23 -1.67 11.73 -26.52
CA PRO A 23 -0.74 12.22 -25.51
C PRO A 23 -0.96 11.39 -24.24
N VAL A 24 0.14 10.86 -23.70
CA VAL A 24 0.14 10.18 -22.40
C VAL A 24 -0.32 11.22 -21.37
N SER A 25 -1.62 11.18 -21.06
CA SER A 25 -2.22 11.97 -19.99
C SER A 25 -1.65 11.41 -18.69
N GLY A 26 -0.96 12.23 -17.92
CA GLY A 26 -0.22 11.77 -16.73
C GLY A 26 1.11 12.50 -16.46
N GLN A 27 1.47 13.51 -17.26
CA GLN A 27 2.58 14.41 -16.90
C GLN A 27 2.18 15.43 -15.83
N PRO A 28 3.06 15.75 -14.86
CA PRO A 28 2.82 16.84 -13.91
C PRO A 28 2.66 18.15 -14.69
N GLY A 29 1.44 18.68 -14.71
CA GLY A 29 1.09 19.92 -15.41
C GLY A 29 -0.04 19.83 -16.45
N GLN A 30 -0.51 18.63 -16.82
CA GLN A 30 -1.73 18.51 -17.64
C GLN A 30 -3.00 18.48 -16.77
N PRO A 31 -4.08 19.20 -17.14
CA PRO A 31 -5.35 19.15 -16.43
C PRO A 31 -5.87 17.71 -16.41
N GLN A 32 -5.96 17.11 -15.22
CA GLN A 32 -6.58 15.80 -15.05
C GLN A 32 -8.09 15.96 -15.23
N THR A 33 -8.72 15.03 -15.96
CA THR A 33 -10.17 15.05 -16.20
C THR A 33 -10.79 13.74 -15.73
N CYS A 34 -11.93 13.84 -15.03
CA CYS A 34 -12.71 12.66 -14.71
C CYS A 34 -13.31 12.01 -15.98
N PRO A 35 -13.40 10.67 -16.03
CA PRO A 35 -14.25 9.99 -16.99
C PRO A 35 -15.72 10.43 -16.87
N ALA A 36 -16.52 10.16 -17.90
CA ALA A 36 -17.96 10.39 -17.78
C ALA A 36 -18.53 9.46 -16.69
N ALA A 37 -19.47 9.98 -15.88
CA ALA A 37 -19.99 9.24 -14.73
C ALA A 37 -20.57 7.86 -15.11
N SER A 38 -21.17 7.75 -16.30
CA SER A 38 -21.68 6.48 -16.85
C SER A 38 -20.60 5.45 -17.15
N GLU A 39 -19.36 5.87 -17.42
CA GLU A 39 -18.24 4.97 -17.74
C GLU A 39 -17.68 4.26 -16.51
N ILE A 40 -17.87 4.84 -15.32
CA ILE A 40 -17.33 4.34 -14.04
C ILE A 40 -18.40 4.07 -12.98
N SER A 41 -19.69 4.25 -13.30
CA SER A 41 -20.81 3.99 -12.39
C SER A 41 -20.72 2.56 -11.78
N PRO A 42 -20.95 2.39 -10.47
CA PRO A 42 -21.45 3.37 -9.49
C PRO A 42 -20.35 4.23 -8.83
N CYS A 43 -19.11 4.17 -9.30
CA CYS A 43 -18.04 5.00 -8.75
C CYS A 43 -18.22 6.47 -9.14
N ALA A 44 -17.80 7.36 -8.24
CA ALA A 44 -17.69 8.80 -8.47
C ALA A 44 -16.23 9.20 -8.67
N CYS A 45 -16.00 10.26 -9.45
CA CYS A 45 -14.69 10.86 -9.66
C CYS A 45 -14.74 12.37 -9.43
N GLN A 46 -13.73 12.91 -8.77
CA GLN A 46 -13.52 14.34 -8.60
C GLN A 46 -12.08 14.72 -8.94
N VAL A 47 -11.91 15.81 -9.69
CA VAL A 47 -10.58 16.40 -9.95
C VAL A 47 -10.14 17.21 -8.74
N LYS A 48 -8.93 16.95 -8.25
CA LYS A 48 -8.25 17.71 -7.19
C LYS A 48 -6.92 18.26 -7.67
N LYS A 49 -6.30 19.09 -6.83
CA LYS A 49 -4.97 19.69 -7.10
C LYS A 49 -3.89 18.66 -7.43
N ASN A 50 -3.92 17.50 -6.79
CA ASN A 50 -2.85 16.49 -6.88
C ASN A 50 -3.21 15.28 -7.79
N GLY A 51 -4.40 15.26 -8.39
CA GLY A 51 -4.87 14.12 -9.16
C GLY A 51 -6.38 13.89 -9.03
N LEU A 52 -6.83 12.70 -9.40
CA LEU A 52 -8.21 12.27 -9.27
C LEU A 52 -8.47 11.66 -7.88
N ASP A 53 -9.59 12.04 -7.28
CA ASP A 53 -10.20 11.34 -6.15
C ASP A 53 -11.33 10.46 -6.68
N ILE A 54 -11.24 9.16 -6.45
CA ILE A 54 -12.20 8.16 -6.93
C ILE A 54 -12.80 7.44 -5.73
N LEU A 55 -14.12 7.38 -5.69
CA LEU A 55 -14.89 6.72 -4.64
C LEU A 55 -15.79 5.65 -5.29
N CYS A 56 -15.60 4.40 -4.91
CA CYS A 56 -16.48 3.29 -5.25
C CYS A 56 -17.06 2.73 -3.95
N GLU A 57 -18.34 2.94 -3.72
CA GLU A 57 -19.03 2.54 -2.48
C GLU A 57 -20.26 1.70 -2.81
N ALA A 58 -20.61 0.77 -1.91
CA ALA A 58 -21.77 -0.11 -2.05
C ALA A 58 -21.80 -0.86 -3.41
N THR A 59 -20.62 -1.31 -3.85
CA THR A 59 -20.42 -1.97 -5.14
C THR A 59 -19.65 -3.28 -4.99
N ASP A 60 -19.58 -4.05 -6.07
CA ASP A 60 -18.85 -5.31 -6.16
C ASP A 60 -17.55 -5.19 -7.01
N ILE A 61 -16.80 -6.28 -7.05
CA ILE A 61 -15.54 -6.38 -7.80
C ILE A 61 -15.73 -6.21 -9.32
N SER A 62 -16.90 -6.58 -9.88
CA SER A 62 -17.17 -6.48 -11.32
C SER A 62 -17.20 -5.02 -11.77
N HIS A 63 -17.94 -4.19 -11.05
CA HIS A 63 -18.01 -2.76 -11.30
C HIS A 63 -16.68 -2.06 -11.04
N ILE A 64 -15.95 -2.45 -9.98
CA ILE A 64 -14.60 -1.92 -9.72
C ILE A 64 -13.65 -2.26 -10.87
N ASN A 65 -13.64 -3.51 -11.34
CA ASN A 65 -12.81 -3.93 -12.48
C ASN A 65 -13.14 -3.12 -13.75
N LYS A 66 -14.43 -2.88 -14.01
CA LYS A 66 -14.88 -2.03 -15.12
C LYS A 66 -14.38 -0.60 -14.97
N ALA A 67 -14.56 0.02 -13.80
CA ALA A 67 -14.11 1.39 -13.54
C ALA A 67 -12.58 1.52 -13.65
N MET A 68 -11.82 0.57 -13.08
CA MET A 68 -10.36 0.53 -13.20
C MET A 68 -9.94 0.35 -14.67
N GLY A 69 -10.65 -0.47 -15.45
CA GLY A 69 -10.44 -0.62 -16.90
C GLY A 69 -10.58 0.70 -17.67
N THR A 70 -11.64 1.46 -17.42
CA THR A 70 -11.85 2.80 -18.00
C THR A 70 -10.71 3.75 -17.66
N LEU A 71 -10.24 3.72 -16.41
CA LEU A 71 -9.18 4.61 -15.92
C LEU A 71 -7.81 4.26 -16.54
N LYS A 72 -7.50 2.97 -16.72
CA LYS A 72 -6.23 2.52 -17.34
C LYS A 72 -6.01 3.15 -18.72
N GLY A 73 -7.06 3.26 -19.54
CA GLY A 73 -6.97 3.86 -20.87
C GLY A 73 -6.60 5.35 -20.88
N LYS A 74 -6.75 6.05 -19.75
CA LYS A 74 -6.48 7.49 -19.61
C LYS A 74 -5.23 7.80 -18.77
N SER A 75 -4.56 6.76 -18.24
CA SER A 75 -3.36 6.85 -17.39
C SER A 75 -3.35 7.98 -16.33
N PRO A 76 -4.45 8.22 -15.60
CA PRO A 76 -4.51 9.34 -14.68
C PRO A 76 -3.62 9.14 -13.45
N ILE A 77 -3.25 10.24 -12.81
CA ILE A 77 -2.74 10.21 -11.44
C ILE A 77 -3.96 10.12 -10.51
N ILE A 78 -4.15 8.98 -9.86
CA ILE A 78 -5.20 8.77 -8.87
C ILE A 78 -4.62 9.10 -7.50
N PHE A 79 -4.98 10.27 -6.97
CA PHE A 79 -4.47 10.71 -5.68
C PHE A 79 -5.11 9.92 -4.54
N TYR A 80 -6.43 9.71 -4.60
CA TYR A 80 -7.14 8.82 -3.67
C TYR A 80 -8.03 7.83 -4.43
N LEU A 81 -7.84 6.54 -4.18
CA LEU A 81 -8.82 5.50 -4.51
C LEU A 81 -9.44 4.96 -3.23
N LYS A 82 -10.74 5.18 -3.07
CA LYS A 82 -11.51 4.77 -1.89
C LYS A 82 -12.51 3.70 -2.30
N LEU A 83 -12.41 2.53 -1.67
CA LEU A 83 -13.29 1.38 -1.87
C LEU A 83 -14.03 1.01 -0.56
N PRO A 84 -14.75 1.93 0.10
CA PRO A 84 -15.44 1.64 1.35
C PRO A 84 -16.74 0.84 1.14
N HIS A 85 -17.17 0.10 2.16
CA HIS A 85 -18.50 -0.53 2.21
C HIS A 85 -18.83 -1.41 1.00
N ASN A 86 -17.83 -2.16 0.50
CA ASN A 86 -17.99 -3.04 -0.65
C ASN A 86 -18.02 -4.52 -0.24
N ASN A 87 -18.49 -5.40 -1.11
CA ASN A 87 -18.35 -6.85 -0.90
C ASN A 87 -17.09 -7.37 -1.61
N LEU A 88 -15.93 -7.24 -0.96
CA LEU A 88 -14.62 -7.55 -1.54
C LEU A 88 -13.87 -8.61 -0.71
N PRO A 89 -14.37 -9.85 -0.60
CA PRO A 89 -13.73 -10.89 0.21
C PRO A 89 -12.28 -11.19 -0.21
N LYS A 90 -11.96 -10.96 -1.49
CA LYS A 90 -10.61 -11.13 -2.03
C LYS A 90 -10.29 -10.00 -3.01
N LEU A 91 -9.13 -9.40 -2.85
CA LEU A 91 -8.58 -8.47 -3.85
C LEU A 91 -7.80 -9.25 -4.90
N GLN A 92 -8.35 -9.31 -6.11
CA GLN A 92 -7.81 -10.09 -7.23
C GLN A 92 -6.55 -9.46 -7.82
N GLY A 93 -5.69 -10.31 -8.38
CA GLY A 93 -4.48 -9.90 -9.08
C GLY A 93 -4.76 -8.94 -10.23
N PHE A 94 -3.83 -8.01 -10.47
CA PHE A 94 -3.84 -7.08 -11.61
C PHE A 94 -5.02 -6.11 -11.69
N VAL A 95 -5.90 -6.05 -10.68
CA VAL A 95 -7.02 -5.10 -10.62
C VAL A 95 -6.53 -3.66 -10.84
N PHE A 96 -5.42 -3.27 -10.22
CA PHE A 96 -4.81 -1.95 -10.36
C PHE A 96 -3.63 -1.88 -11.32
N LEU A 97 -3.44 -2.90 -12.18
CA LEU A 97 -2.34 -2.92 -13.13
C LEU A 97 -2.35 -1.65 -14.00
N ALA A 98 -1.18 -1.02 -14.13
CA ALA A 98 -0.98 0.20 -14.91
C ALA A 98 -1.72 1.46 -14.42
N LEU A 99 -2.21 1.48 -13.18
CA LEU A 99 -2.69 2.70 -12.52
C LEU A 99 -1.60 3.33 -11.65
N ASP A 100 -1.54 4.66 -11.62
CA ASP A 100 -0.71 5.42 -10.68
C ASP A 100 -1.57 5.87 -9.50
N ILE A 101 -1.56 5.08 -8.42
CA ILE A 101 -2.35 5.33 -7.20
C ILE A 101 -1.43 5.80 -6.08
N ARG A 102 -1.74 6.95 -5.48
CA ARG A 102 -0.96 7.51 -4.35
C ARG A 102 -1.48 7.04 -2.99
N HIS A 103 -2.79 7.01 -2.81
CA HIS A 103 -3.44 6.55 -1.59
C HIS A 103 -4.57 5.58 -1.91
N LEU A 104 -4.52 4.39 -1.32
CA LEU A 104 -5.53 3.35 -1.47
C LEU A 104 -6.17 3.05 -0.13
N THR A 105 -7.50 3.16 -0.06
CA THR A 105 -8.29 2.78 1.11
C THR A 105 -9.32 1.73 0.72
N ILE A 106 -9.28 0.58 1.39
CA ILE A 106 -10.27 -0.49 1.29
C ILE A 106 -10.76 -0.75 2.70
N HIS A 107 -11.89 -0.16 3.06
CA HIS A 107 -12.35 -0.10 4.44
C HIS A 107 -13.76 -0.66 4.58
N ASN A 108 -14.02 -1.46 5.60
CA ASN A 108 -15.33 -2.05 5.84
C ASN A 108 -15.85 -2.82 4.60
N SER A 109 -14.97 -3.62 3.98
CA SER A 109 -15.24 -4.27 2.68
C SER A 109 -15.15 -5.80 2.72
N SER A 110 -15.23 -6.38 3.93
CA SER A 110 -15.14 -7.83 4.18
C SER A 110 -13.87 -8.51 3.65
N LEU A 111 -12.80 -7.75 3.39
CA LEU A 111 -11.58 -8.24 2.75
C LEU A 111 -10.84 -9.25 3.63
N ALA A 112 -10.74 -10.49 3.16
CA ALA A 112 -10.07 -11.58 3.88
C ALA A 112 -8.71 -11.94 3.29
N ALA A 113 -8.48 -11.64 2.00
CA ALA A 113 -7.22 -11.94 1.32
C ALA A 113 -6.87 -10.92 0.24
N ILE A 114 -5.58 -10.65 0.07
CA ILE A 114 -5.02 -9.83 -1.01
C ILE A 114 -4.06 -10.70 -1.80
N GLU A 115 -4.31 -10.86 -3.10
CA GLU A 115 -3.37 -11.58 -3.97
C GLU A 115 -2.06 -10.81 -4.14
N GLU A 116 -0.95 -11.53 -4.25
CA GLU A 116 0.40 -10.94 -4.39
C GLU A 116 0.48 -9.93 -5.55
N THR A 117 -0.16 -10.25 -6.68
CA THR A 117 -0.13 -9.42 -7.89
C THR A 117 -1.16 -8.29 -7.88
N ALA A 118 -1.98 -8.16 -6.85
CA ALA A 118 -3.01 -7.11 -6.78
C ALA A 118 -2.39 -5.70 -6.60
N LEU A 119 -1.32 -5.61 -5.82
CA LEU A 119 -0.66 -4.34 -5.46
C LEU A 119 0.74 -4.17 -6.07
N SER A 120 1.27 -5.20 -6.74
CA SER A 120 2.67 -5.23 -7.19
C SER A 120 3.05 -4.07 -8.14
N SER A 121 2.11 -3.61 -8.98
CA SER A 121 2.31 -2.48 -9.89
C SER A 121 2.33 -1.11 -9.21
N LEU A 122 1.88 -1.02 -7.97
CA LEU A 122 1.70 0.24 -7.26
C LEU A 122 2.98 0.71 -6.53
N GLY A 123 4.04 -0.10 -6.52
CA GLY A 123 5.27 0.15 -5.77
C GLY A 123 6.01 1.45 -6.13
N LYS A 124 5.77 2.02 -7.32
CA LYS A 124 6.38 3.28 -7.76
C LYS A 124 5.73 4.53 -7.17
N GLY A 125 4.50 4.43 -6.66
CA GLY A 125 3.70 5.62 -6.35
C GLY A 125 2.86 5.56 -5.08
N LEU A 126 2.52 4.37 -4.59
CA LEU A 126 1.67 4.21 -3.42
C LEU A 126 2.42 4.61 -2.14
N THR A 127 1.86 5.60 -1.44
CA THR A 127 2.43 6.14 -0.20
C THR A 127 1.55 5.87 1.02
N GLN A 128 0.26 5.61 0.83
CA GLN A 128 -0.66 5.23 1.90
C GLN A 128 -1.51 4.05 1.49
N LEU A 129 -1.55 3.03 2.34
CA LEU A 129 -2.41 1.86 2.22
C LEU A 129 -3.20 1.71 3.50
N ASP A 130 -4.52 1.77 3.37
CA ASP A 130 -5.45 1.52 4.45
C ASP A 130 -6.35 0.33 4.07
N VAL A 131 -6.21 -0.76 4.82
CA VAL A 131 -7.04 -1.97 4.70
C VAL A 131 -7.74 -2.28 6.03
N SER A 132 -8.01 -1.24 6.82
CA SER A 132 -8.65 -1.37 8.13
C SER A 132 -10.11 -1.79 8.08
N GLN A 133 -10.64 -2.29 9.20
CA GLN A 133 -12.01 -2.78 9.34
C GLN A 133 -12.35 -3.85 8.29
N ASN A 134 -11.53 -4.89 8.25
CA ASN A 134 -11.69 -6.01 7.32
C ASN A 134 -11.52 -7.35 8.07
N GLN A 135 -11.31 -8.43 7.32
CA GLN A 135 -11.26 -9.78 7.84
C GLN A 135 -9.90 -10.45 7.62
N LEU A 136 -8.83 -9.68 7.45
CA LEU A 136 -7.49 -10.21 7.23
C LEU A 136 -7.04 -11.00 8.46
N SER A 137 -6.70 -12.28 8.25
CA SER A 137 -6.19 -13.17 9.31
C SER A 137 -4.67 -13.14 9.43
N ASN A 138 -3.97 -12.59 8.43
CA ASN A 138 -2.52 -12.47 8.36
C ASN A 138 -2.12 -11.12 7.76
N VAL A 139 -0.90 -10.68 8.04
CA VAL A 139 -0.28 -9.57 7.28
C VAL A 139 -0.16 -10.02 5.82
N PRO A 140 -0.60 -9.21 4.83
CA PRO A 140 -0.53 -9.57 3.41
C PRO A 140 0.89 -9.38 2.84
N SER A 141 1.90 -10.00 3.46
CA SER A 141 3.34 -9.76 3.24
C SER A 141 3.73 -9.83 1.77
N ASN A 142 3.29 -10.87 1.05
CA ASN A 142 3.62 -11.05 -0.37
C ASN A 142 3.04 -9.94 -1.26
N ALA A 143 1.87 -9.40 -0.92
CA ALA A 143 1.24 -8.34 -1.70
C ALA A 143 1.91 -6.97 -1.46
N VAL A 144 2.46 -6.75 -0.27
CA VAL A 144 3.03 -5.44 0.10
C VAL A 144 4.54 -5.34 -0.10
N LYS A 145 5.26 -6.45 -0.33
CA LYS A 145 6.74 -6.46 -0.39
C LYS A 145 7.38 -5.50 -1.39
N ASN A 146 6.66 -5.15 -2.46
CA ASN A 146 7.16 -4.25 -3.51
C ASN A 146 6.78 -2.77 -3.28
N LEU A 147 6.10 -2.45 -2.17
CA LEU A 147 5.63 -1.10 -1.86
C LEU A 147 6.74 -0.27 -1.18
N HIS A 148 7.87 -0.11 -1.88
CA HIS A 148 9.09 0.52 -1.35
C HIS A 148 8.94 2.01 -1.01
N HIS A 149 7.87 2.66 -1.46
CA HIS A 149 7.55 4.08 -1.18
C HIS A 149 6.39 4.25 -0.18
N LEU A 150 5.90 3.16 0.43
CA LEU A 150 4.80 3.21 1.38
C LEU A 150 5.24 3.89 2.67
N LEU A 151 4.57 4.98 3.04
CA LEU A 151 4.85 5.76 4.25
C LEU A 151 3.91 5.37 5.40
N ILE A 152 2.66 5.04 5.08
CA ILE A 152 1.63 4.70 6.07
C ILE A 152 0.96 3.40 5.68
N PHE A 153 0.92 2.46 6.62
CA PHE A 153 0.18 1.22 6.49
C PHE A 153 -0.77 1.04 7.68
N ASN A 154 -2.07 1.11 7.39
CA ASN A 154 -3.14 0.90 8.35
C ASN A 154 -3.82 -0.46 8.12
N ILE A 155 -3.71 -1.35 9.11
CA ILE A 155 -4.34 -2.68 9.13
C ILE A 155 -5.16 -2.85 10.42
N ASN A 156 -5.67 -1.74 10.98
CA ASN A 156 -6.46 -1.76 12.21
C ASN A 156 -7.77 -2.56 12.04
N HIS A 157 -8.35 -3.04 13.14
CA HIS A 157 -9.65 -3.72 13.14
C HIS A 157 -9.70 -4.87 12.12
N ASN A 158 -8.74 -5.78 12.23
CA ASN A 158 -8.68 -7.01 11.44
C ASN A 158 -8.63 -8.23 12.39
N LYS A 159 -8.32 -9.41 11.87
CA LYS A 159 -8.30 -10.68 12.62
C LYS A 159 -6.89 -11.28 12.72
N ILE A 160 -5.85 -10.45 12.62
CA ILE A 160 -4.47 -10.92 12.61
C ILE A 160 -4.10 -11.46 14.00
N SER A 161 -3.69 -12.72 14.08
CA SER A 161 -3.36 -13.38 15.34
C SER A 161 -1.85 -13.53 15.59
N GLN A 162 -1.05 -13.55 14.52
CA GLN A 162 0.39 -13.70 14.58
C GLN A 162 1.07 -12.77 13.57
N ILE A 163 2.27 -12.29 13.91
CA ILE A 163 3.15 -11.61 12.96
C ILE A 163 4.39 -12.48 12.76
N HIS A 164 4.50 -13.05 11.56
CA HIS A 164 5.62 -13.91 11.17
C HIS A 164 6.87 -13.10 10.81
N ASN A 165 8.02 -13.77 10.83
CA ASN A 165 9.29 -13.22 10.36
C ASN A 165 9.15 -12.61 8.97
N LYS A 166 9.76 -11.44 8.77
CA LYS A 166 9.79 -10.72 7.48
C LYS A 166 8.40 -10.32 6.95
N ALA A 167 7.39 -10.19 7.81
CA ALA A 167 6.04 -9.82 7.41
C ALA A 167 5.96 -8.45 6.67
N PHE A 168 6.94 -7.58 6.88
CA PHE A 168 7.02 -6.25 6.31
C PHE A 168 8.28 -6.01 5.47
N GLU A 169 8.90 -7.10 4.97
CA GLU A 169 10.08 -7.00 4.12
C GLU A 169 9.79 -6.15 2.87
N GLY A 170 10.72 -5.25 2.53
CA GLY A 170 10.59 -4.33 1.40
C GLY A 170 9.87 -3.01 1.69
N LEU A 171 9.27 -2.83 2.86
CA LEU A 171 8.64 -1.57 3.28
C LEU A 171 9.66 -0.55 3.86
N ASP A 172 10.76 -0.32 3.13
CA ASP A 172 11.95 0.42 3.59
C ASP A 172 11.69 1.90 3.97
N THR A 173 10.59 2.48 3.49
CA THR A 173 10.22 3.88 3.73
C THR A 173 9.10 4.06 4.74
N LEU A 174 8.57 2.96 5.29
CA LEU A 174 7.41 3.00 6.16
C LEU A 174 7.72 3.79 7.44
N GLU A 175 6.91 4.80 7.72
CA GLU A 175 7.05 5.65 8.89
C GLU A 175 6.02 5.33 9.97
N ILE A 176 4.83 4.91 9.55
CA ILE A 176 3.69 4.62 10.43
C ILE A 176 3.09 3.26 10.08
N LEU A 177 3.16 2.35 11.05
CA LEU A 177 2.44 1.08 11.03
C LEU A 177 1.44 1.06 12.18
N THR A 178 0.17 0.81 11.86
CA THR A 178 -0.86 0.62 12.87
C THR A 178 -1.62 -0.68 12.63
N MET A 179 -1.70 -1.49 13.68
CA MET A 179 -2.38 -2.78 13.76
C MET A 179 -3.27 -2.82 15.02
N TYR A 180 -3.79 -1.65 15.40
CA TYR A 180 -4.70 -1.48 16.53
C TYR A 180 -5.94 -2.37 16.38
N GLU A 181 -6.43 -2.92 17.48
CA GLU A 181 -7.61 -3.81 17.48
C GLU A 181 -7.47 -4.95 16.48
N ASN A 182 -6.46 -5.80 16.71
CA ASN A 182 -6.34 -7.11 16.07
C ASN A 182 -6.42 -8.20 17.15
N LYS A 183 -5.99 -9.42 16.85
CA LYS A 183 -6.00 -10.55 17.79
C LYS A 183 -4.57 -11.05 18.08
N ILE A 184 -3.59 -10.15 18.00
CA ILE A 184 -2.18 -10.54 17.96
C ILE A 184 -1.79 -11.10 19.32
N THR A 185 -1.41 -12.38 19.34
CA THR A 185 -0.95 -13.10 20.53
C THR A 185 0.57 -13.34 20.52
N SER A 186 1.18 -13.40 19.33
CA SER A 186 2.60 -13.67 19.17
C SER A 186 3.22 -12.89 18.00
N ILE A 187 4.44 -12.40 18.22
CA ILE A 187 5.25 -11.70 17.22
C ILE A 187 6.61 -12.39 17.17
N GLU A 188 7.00 -12.89 16.00
CA GLU A 188 8.27 -13.60 15.81
C GLU A 188 9.49 -12.66 15.86
N PRO A 189 10.70 -13.15 16.19
CA PRO A 189 11.87 -12.31 16.44
C PRO A 189 12.30 -11.40 15.28
N GLU A 190 12.05 -11.78 14.03
CA GLU A 190 12.39 -11.02 12.83
C GLU A 190 11.15 -10.44 12.13
N ALA A 191 10.02 -10.36 12.84
CA ALA A 191 8.74 -9.93 12.28
C ALA A 191 8.79 -8.54 11.63
N PHE A 192 9.53 -7.60 12.22
CA PHE A 192 9.65 -6.22 11.75
C PHE A 192 10.86 -5.95 10.86
N ARG A 193 11.56 -6.99 10.36
CA ARG A 193 12.64 -6.78 9.36
C ARG A 193 12.09 -6.03 8.14
N GLY A 194 12.83 -5.02 7.69
CA GLY A 194 12.41 -4.10 6.64
C GLY A 194 11.88 -2.77 7.16
N LEU A 195 11.55 -2.66 8.46
CA LEU A 195 11.04 -1.44 9.09
C LEU A 195 12.11 -0.66 9.89
N ASP A 196 13.31 -1.21 10.02
CA ASP A 196 14.41 -0.67 10.84
C ASP A 196 14.87 0.74 10.43
N LYS A 197 14.75 1.08 9.14
CA LYS A 197 15.31 2.30 8.56
C LYS A 197 14.53 3.58 8.85
N LYS A 198 13.20 3.51 8.91
CA LYS A 198 12.33 4.71 8.85
C LYS A 198 11.13 4.68 9.79
N LEU A 199 10.81 3.56 10.43
CA LEU A 199 9.59 3.44 11.23
C LEU A 199 9.66 4.34 12.46
N LYS A 200 8.77 5.33 12.54
CA LYS A 200 8.67 6.30 13.63
C LYS A 200 7.54 5.95 14.61
N ARG A 201 6.47 5.29 14.14
CA ARG A 201 5.32 4.95 14.96
C ARG A 201 4.86 3.52 14.68
N LEU A 202 4.73 2.75 15.76
CA LEU A 202 4.17 1.40 15.77
C LEU A 202 3.03 1.35 16.78
N ASN A 203 1.83 1.02 16.30
CA ASN A 203 0.67 0.82 17.16
C ASN A 203 0.21 -0.64 17.14
N LEU A 204 0.34 -1.30 18.28
CA LEU A 204 -0.07 -2.66 18.59
C LEU A 204 -1.12 -2.66 19.73
N GLY A 205 -1.75 -1.52 20.02
CA GLY A 205 -2.76 -1.44 21.06
C GLY A 205 -4.01 -2.29 20.75
N GLY A 206 -4.80 -2.64 21.76
CA GLY A 206 -6.04 -3.41 21.56
C GLY A 206 -5.77 -4.81 21.01
N ASN A 207 -4.72 -5.48 21.48
CA ASN A 207 -4.33 -6.82 21.03
C ASN A 207 -4.27 -7.79 22.23
N GLU A 208 -3.72 -8.98 22.02
CA GLU A 208 -3.71 -10.05 23.01
C GLU A 208 -2.30 -10.42 23.48
N LEU A 209 -1.33 -9.50 23.36
CA LEU A 209 0.06 -9.74 23.73
C LEU A 209 0.17 -9.95 25.25
N ALA A 210 0.74 -11.09 25.66
CA ALA A 210 0.98 -11.39 27.07
C ALA A 210 2.29 -10.79 27.61
N THR A 211 3.23 -10.45 26.70
CA THR A 211 4.56 -9.93 27.00
C THR A 211 5.00 -8.93 25.93
N VAL A 212 5.94 -8.04 26.27
CA VAL A 212 6.59 -7.17 25.29
C VAL A 212 7.45 -8.00 24.33
N PRO A 213 7.32 -7.86 23.00
CA PRO A 213 8.08 -8.64 22.01
C PRO A 213 9.50 -8.06 21.81
N GLN A 214 10.30 -8.06 22.87
CA GLN A 214 11.62 -7.40 22.94
C GLN A 214 12.51 -7.69 21.73
N LYS A 215 12.63 -8.95 21.33
CA LYS A 215 13.49 -9.36 20.20
C LYS A 215 13.07 -8.69 18.88
N ALA A 216 11.77 -8.68 18.58
CA ALA A 216 11.25 -8.06 17.37
C ALA A 216 11.43 -6.53 17.38
N LEU A 217 11.27 -5.91 18.55
CA LEU A 217 11.40 -4.44 18.70
C LEU A 217 12.85 -3.95 18.70
N SER A 218 13.81 -4.83 18.99
CA SER A 218 15.23 -4.46 19.18
C SER A 218 15.91 -3.82 17.96
N ILE A 219 15.38 -4.08 16.75
CA ILE A 219 15.92 -3.54 15.49
C ILE A 219 15.34 -2.17 15.10
N LEU A 220 14.29 -1.71 15.80
CA LEU A 220 13.55 -0.50 15.41
C LEU A 220 14.21 0.77 15.96
N ASP A 221 15.44 1.03 15.53
CA ASP A 221 16.28 2.12 16.07
C ASP A 221 15.68 3.53 15.84
N THR A 222 14.79 3.68 14.86
CA THR A 222 14.17 4.97 14.50
C THR A 222 12.81 5.22 15.18
N LEU A 223 12.31 4.25 15.95
CA LEU A 223 10.98 4.29 16.55
C LEU A 223 10.86 5.40 17.60
N LYS A 224 9.87 6.28 17.45
CA LYS A 224 9.61 7.39 18.36
C LYS A 224 8.37 7.17 19.24
N LYS A 225 7.41 6.39 18.74
CA LYS A 225 6.18 6.07 19.46
C LYS A 225 5.86 4.57 19.33
N LEU A 226 5.75 3.89 20.47
CA LEU A 226 5.26 2.53 20.60
C LEU A 226 3.98 2.56 21.42
N GLU A 227 2.89 2.06 20.85
CA GLU A 227 1.58 1.95 21.49
C GLU A 227 1.28 0.46 21.69
N ILE A 228 1.16 0.03 22.95
CA ILE A 228 0.89 -1.37 23.37
C ILE A 228 -0.20 -1.43 24.45
N GLN A 229 -0.96 -0.35 24.64
CA GLN A 229 -2.09 -0.29 25.55
C GLN A 229 -3.16 -1.33 25.21
N GLU A 230 -4.07 -1.62 26.14
CA GLU A 230 -5.17 -2.58 25.90
C GLU A 230 -4.66 -3.96 25.41
N ASN A 231 -3.53 -4.41 25.95
CA ASN A 231 -3.00 -5.77 25.76
C ASN A 231 -3.10 -6.59 27.05
N LYS A 232 -2.62 -7.84 27.03
CA LYS A 232 -2.61 -8.76 28.18
C LYS A 232 -1.28 -8.74 28.95
N ILE A 233 -0.49 -7.67 28.81
CA ILE A 233 0.83 -7.53 29.42
C ILE A 233 0.67 -7.25 30.92
N LYS A 234 1.00 -8.24 31.76
CA LYS A 234 0.81 -8.15 33.22
C LYS A 234 1.96 -7.45 33.95
N LYS A 235 3.17 -7.53 33.40
CA LYS A 235 4.39 -7.00 34.02
C LYS A 235 5.30 -6.49 32.92
N ILE A 236 5.88 -5.32 33.16
CA ILE A 236 7.00 -4.77 32.40
C ILE A 236 8.23 -4.94 33.30
N LYS A 237 9.29 -5.55 32.77
CA LYS A 237 10.56 -5.76 33.47
C LYS A 237 11.64 -4.83 32.93
N ASP A 238 12.63 -4.55 33.77
CA ASP A 238 13.90 -3.98 33.33
C ASP A 238 14.47 -4.91 32.24
N GLY A 239 14.79 -4.36 31.07
CA GLY A 239 15.18 -5.16 29.90
C GLY A 239 14.13 -5.27 28.80
N ASP A 240 12.83 -5.23 29.11
CA ASP A 240 11.76 -5.34 28.08
C ASP A 240 11.86 -4.24 27.01
N PHE A 241 12.51 -3.14 27.40
CA PHE A 241 12.81 -1.96 26.62
C PHE A 241 14.32 -1.69 26.49
N GLU A 242 15.16 -2.71 26.65
CA GLU A 242 16.59 -2.58 26.39
C GLU A 242 16.89 -2.70 24.89
N GLY A 243 17.23 -1.54 24.33
CA GLY A 243 17.58 -1.26 22.94
C GLY A 243 17.79 0.25 22.85
N LYS A 244 18.65 0.74 21.94
CA LYS A 244 19.13 2.15 21.92
C LYS A 244 18.01 3.21 21.83
N THR A 245 16.79 2.78 21.51
CA THR A 245 15.65 3.64 21.20
C THR A 245 14.52 3.58 22.23
N LEU A 246 14.49 2.57 23.11
CA LEU A 246 13.37 2.35 24.04
C LEU A 246 13.47 3.07 25.39
N ARG A 247 14.54 3.84 25.61
CA ARG A 247 14.74 4.62 26.83
C ARG A 247 13.93 5.94 26.92
N ARG A 248 13.20 6.33 25.87
CA ARG A 248 12.55 7.66 25.78
C ARG A 248 11.02 7.62 25.64
N PHE A 249 10.39 6.47 25.85
CA PHE A 249 8.96 6.31 25.63
C PHE A 249 8.12 6.93 26.76
N ILE A 250 7.28 7.90 26.39
CA ILE A 250 6.11 8.28 27.18
C ILE A 250 5.12 7.13 27.03
N PHE A 251 5.09 6.27 28.03
CA PHE A 251 4.09 5.23 28.17
C PHE A 251 2.72 5.88 28.37
N LEU A 252 1.82 5.82 27.40
CA LEU A 252 0.40 5.80 27.72
C LEU A 252 0.04 4.35 28.05
N LEU A 253 0.39 3.95 29.26
CA LEU A 253 -0.23 2.85 29.97
C LEU A 253 -1.58 3.37 30.48
N LEU A 254 -2.57 3.45 29.59
CA LEU A 254 -3.98 3.50 29.95
C LEU A 254 -4.72 2.54 29.02
#